data_AF-A0A8R7RDK3-F1
#
_entry.id   AF-A0A8R7RDK3-F1
#
_cell.length_a   1.000
_cell.length_b   1.000
_cell.length_c   1.000
_cell.angle_alpha   90.00
_cell.angle_beta   90.00
_cell.angle_gamma   90.00
#
_symmetry.space_group_name_H-M   'P 1'
#
loop_
_entity.id
_entity.type
_entity.pdbx_description
1 polymer ?
#
loop_
_entity_poly.entity_id
_entity_poly.type
_entity_poly.pdbx_seq_one_letter_code
_entity_poly.pdbx_strand_id
1 'polypeptide(L)'
;SISKIFSKLLANRLAPLLPSLVSKCQSAFVKKRCIHDNFLHVQNLIKELHRSSTPGLFLKLDISKAFDSVGWAYLLEVLQQLGFGQRWRDWICMTLASSSSRVLLNGEPGTPFVHGKGLRQGDPVSPMLFILAIDP
;
A
#
# COMPACT_ATOMS: atom_id res chain seq x y z
N SER A 1 -2.59 -11.53 -18.26
CA SER A 1 -2.37 -10.20 -18.87
C SER A 1 -0.92 -9.80 -18.67
N ILE A 2 -0.29 -9.25 -19.71
CA ILE A 2 1.12 -8.79 -19.70
C ILE A 2 1.36 -7.77 -18.58
N SER A 3 0.42 -6.85 -18.35
CA SER A 3 0.48 -5.87 -17.26
C SER A 3 0.62 -6.52 -15.88
N LYS A 4 -0.11 -7.62 -15.61
CA LYS A 4 0.03 -8.37 -14.34
C LYS A 4 1.39 -9.05 -14.20
N ILE A 5 1.98 -9.54 -15.30
CA ILE A 5 3.32 -10.13 -15.29
C ILE A 5 4.36 -9.05 -14.96
N PHE A 6 4.24 -7.88 -15.59
CA PHE A 6 5.11 -6.75 -15.32
C PHE A 6 4.98 -6.24 -13.88
N SER A 7 3.75 -6.05 -13.38
CA SER A 7 3.50 -5.71 -11.98
C SER A 7 4.08 -6.76 -11.02
N LYS A 8 3.94 -8.05 -11.34
CA LYS A 8 4.55 -9.12 -10.55
C LYS A 8 6.08 -9.06 -10.53
N LEU A 9 6.72 -8.73 -11.65
CA LEU A 9 8.16 -8.50 -11.72
C LEU A 9 8.60 -7.34 -10.83
N LEU A 10 7.89 -6.22 -10.85
CA LEU A 10 8.15 -5.09 -9.95
C LEU A 10 7.96 -5.50 -8.49
N ALA A 11 6.85 -6.14 -8.14
CA ALA A 11 6.59 -6.62 -6.80
C ALA A 11 7.69 -7.55 -6.28
N ASN A 12 8.16 -8.49 -7.11
CA ASN A 12 9.24 -9.42 -6.74
C ASN A 12 10.57 -8.70 -6.51
N ARG A 13 10.87 -7.62 -7.25
CA ARG A 13 12.07 -6.81 -7.02
C ARG A 13 11.97 -5.94 -5.77
N LEU A 14 10.78 -5.44 -5.46
CA LEU A 14 10.54 -4.59 -4.29
C LEU A 14 10.48 -5.42 -2.99
N ALA A 15 10.00 -6.66 -3.04
CA ALA A 15 9.72 -7.48 -1.87
C ALA A 15 10.91 -7.67 -0.90
N PRO A 16 12.16 -7.93 -1.36
CA PRO A 16 13.29 -8.05 -0.46
C PRO A 16 13.71 -6.72 0.19
N LEU A 17 13.42 -5.58 -0.44
CA LEU A 17 13.79 -4.25 0.05
C LEU A 17 12.75 -3.67 1.01
N LEU A 18 11.49 -4.09 0.87
CA LEU A 18 10.36 -3.58 1.62
C LEU A 18 10.59 -3.53 3.14
N PRO A 19 11.16 -4.55 3.83
CA PRO A 19 11.40 -4.49 5.27
C PRO A 19 12.35 -3.39 5.72
N SER A 20 13.20 -2.88 4.83
CA SER A 20 14.12 -1.76 5.10
C SER A 20 13.53 -0.38 4.80
N LEU A 21 12.45 -0.35 4.01
CA LEU A 21 11.78 0.89 3.59
C LEU A 21 10.62 1.28 4.52
N VAL A 22 10.05 0.32 5.25
CA VAL A 22 8.90 0.57 6.15
C VAL A 22 9.26 0.30 7.60
N SER A 23 8.62 1.04 8.50
CA SER A 23 8.75 0.94 9.95
C SER A 23 8.57 -0.50 10.43
N LYS A 24 9.26 -0.86 11.53
CA LYS A 24 9.12 -2.18 12.16
C LYS A 24 7.69 -2.43 12.65
N CYS A 25 6.92 -1.38 12.93
CA CYS A 25 5.52 -1.46 13.34
C CYS A 25 4.56 -1.76 12.19
N GLN A 26 5.01 -1.67 10.93
CA GLN A 26 4.21 -2.03 9.75
C GLN A 26 4.31 -3.53 9.47
N SER A 27 3.31 -4.30 9.90
CA SER A 27 3.31 -5.77 9.71
C SER A 27 2.53 -6.22 8.48
N ALA A 28 1.76 -5.33 7.83
CA ALA A 28 0.97 -5.68 6.67
C ALA A 28 1.83 -5.82 5.40
N PHE A 29 1.58 -6.86 4.60
CA PHE A 29 2.20 -7.09 3.28
C PHE A 29 3.74 -7.16 3.24
N VAL A 30 4.41 -7.23 4.40
CA VAL A 30 5.86 -7.43 4.51
C VAL A 30 6.15 -8.90 4.77
N LYS A 31 7.00 -9.50 3.94
CA LYS A 31 7.40 -10.90 4.10
C LYS A 31 8.02 -11.11 5.49
N LYS A 32 7.62 -12.20 6.16
CA LYS A 32 8.07 -12.59 7.52
C LYS A 32 7.56 -11.72 8.67
N ARG A 33 6.64 -10.78 8.47
CA ARG A 33 5.93 -10.07 9.55
C ARG A 33 4.52 -10.64 9.72
N CYS A 34 4.07 -10.79 10.96
CA CYS A 34 2.75 -11.31 11.28
C CYS A 34 1.88 -10.24 11.95
N ILE A 35 0.58 -10.24 11.65
CA ILE A 35 -0.38 -9.35 12.33
C ILE A 35 -0.41 -9.59 13.85
N HIS A 36 -0.09 -10.80 14.30
CA HIS A 36 -0.04 -11.16 15.70
C HIS A 36 1.05 -10.40 16.47
N ASP A 37 2.18 -10.11 15.81
CA ASP A 37 3.29 -9.37 16.43
C ASP A 37 2.85 -7.96 16.83
N ASN A 38 2.13 -7.27 15.93
CA ASN A 38 1.55 -5.95 16.20
C ASN A 38 0.49 -6.00 17.31
N PHE A 39 -0.36 -7.02 17.31
CA PHE A 39 -1.39 -7.19 18.33
C PHE A 39 -0.75 -7.36 19.72
N LEU A 40 0.24 -8.24 19.84
CA LEU A 40 0.97 -8.46 21.08
C LEU A 40 1.69 -7.20 21.56
N HIS A 41 2.30 -6.45 20.63
CA HIS A 41 2.99 -5.20 20.95
C HIS A 41 2.01 -4.18 21.57
N VAL A 42 0.86 -3.95 20.93
CA VAL A 42 -0.17 -3.02 21.44
C VAL A 42 -0.73 -3.52 22.78
N GLN A 43 -1.01 -4.81 22.91
CA GLN A 43 -1.55 -5.39 24.14
C GLN A 43 -0.57 -5.21 25.32
N ASN A 44 0.73 -5.44 25.09
CA ASN A 44 1.75 -5.27 26.13
C ASN A 44 1.92 -3.80 26.51
N LEU A 45 1.91 -2.88 25.53
CA LEU A 45 1.95 -1.44 25.80
C LEU A 45 0.78 -0.98 26.67
N ILE A 46 -0.44 -1.43 26.36
CA ILE A 46 -1.63 -1.10 27.16
C ILE A 46 -1.52 -1.66 28.59
N LYS A 47 -1.02 -2.89 28.75
CA LYS A 47 -0.80 -3.47 30.09
C LYS A 47 0.24 -2.68 30.89
N GLU A 48 1.30 -2.23 30.24
CA GLU A 48 2.36 -1.45 30.87
C GLU A 48 1.84 -0.10 31.36
N LEU A 49 1.11 0.64 30.52
CA LEU A 49 0.51 1.92 30.88
C LEU A 49 -0.46 1.81 32.07
N HIS A 50 -1.27 0.74 32.11
CA HIS A 50 -2.12 0.46 33.27
C HIS A 50 -1.32 0.19 34.53
N ARG A 51 -0.24 -0.61 34.43
CA ARG A 51 0.61 -0.94 35.58
C ARG A 51 1.35 0.28 36.13
N SER A 52 1.77 1.20 35.27
CA SER A 52 2.44 2.45 35.66
C SER A 52 1.46 3.58 36.02
N SER A 53 0.14 3.32 36.01
CA SER A 53 -0.92 4.33 36.20
C SER A 53 -0.71 5.58 35.35
N THR A 54 -0.15 5.40 34.14
CA THR A 54 0.14 6.49 33.22
C THR A 54 -1.08 6.71 32.34
N PRO A 55 -1.70 7.91 32.36
CA PRO A 55 -2.82 8.22 31.49
C PRO A 55 -2.41 8.04 30.02
N GLY A 56 -3.23 7.34 29.24
CA GLY A 56 -2.98 7.09 27.82
C GLY A 56 -4.29 7.09 27.03
N LEU A 57 -4.21 7.49 25.77
CA LEU A 57 -5.33 7.46 24.83
C LEU A 57 -5.01 6.48 23.71
N PHE A 58 -5.90 5.51 23.49
CA PHE A 58 -5.81 4.59 22.37
C PHE A 58 -6.66 5.08 21.20
N LEU A 59 -6.01 5.39 20.07
CA LEU A 59 -6.68 5.85 18.85
C LEU A 59 -6.68 4.72 17.81
N LYS A 60 -7.88 4.35 17.37
CA LYS A 60 -8.08 3.43 16.25
C LYS A 60 -8.48 4.25 15.02
N LEU A 61 -7.59 4.29 14.03
CA LEU A 61 -7.83 4.98 12.77
C LEU A 61 -8.11 3.95 11.66
N ASP A 62 -9.04 4.29 10.77
CA ASP A 62 -9.36 3.50 9.58
C ASP A 62 -9.40 4.42 8.35
N ILE A 63 -8.92 3.94 7.21
CA ILE A 63 -8.85 4.72 5.97
C ILE A 63 -9.97 4.28 5.03
N SER A 64 -10.92 5.18 4.83
CA SER A 64 -11.98 4.96 3.85
C SER A 64 -11.40 4.80 2.44
N LYS A 65 -11.80 3.72 1.76
CA LYS A 65 -11.39 3.40 0.38
C LYS A 65 -9.87 3.44 0.20
N ALA A 66 -9.14 2.83 1.13
CA ALA A 66 -7.68 2.92 1.23
C ALA A 66 -6.91 2.77 -0.10
N PHE A 67 -7.27 1.79 -0.94
CA PHE A 67 -6.64 1.62 -2.24
C PHE A 67 -7.12 2.65 -3.27
N ASP A 68 -8.40 3.02 -3.27
CA ASP A 68 -8.97 3.91 -4.30
C ASP A 68 -8.67 5.40 -4.04
N SER A 69 -8.20 5.75 -2.84
CA SER A 69 -7.97 7.13 -2.41
C SER A 69 -6.56 7.64 -2.65
N VAL A 70 -5.58 6.77 -2.90
CA VAL A 70 -4.16 7.14 -3.07
C VAL A 70 -3.96 8.05 -4.28
N GLY A 71 -3.53 9.29 -4.05
CA GLY A 71 -3.15 10.21 -5.13
C GLY A 71 -1.85 9.79 -5.82
N TRP A 72 -1.83 9.77 -7.14
CA TRP A 72 -0.66 9.32 -7.90
C TRP A 72 0.53 10.28 -7.79
N ALA A 73 0.29 11.59 -7.79
CA ALA A 73 1.35 12.59 -7.60
C ALA A 73 2.05 12.40 -6.24
N TYR A 74 1.26 12.30 -5.16
CA TYR A 74 1.76 12.00 -3.82
C TYR A 74 2.57 10.70 -3.79
N LEU A 75 2.05 9.61 -4.38
CA LEU A 75 2.78 8.35 -4.41
C LEU A 75 4.13 8.47 -5.12
N LEU A 76 4.19 9.18 -6.25
CA LEU A 76 5.44 9.37 -6.99
C LEU A 76 6.46 10.22 -6.21
N GLU A 77 5.99 11.23 -5.45
CA GLU A 77 6.82 12.01 -4.54
C GLU A 77 7.38 11.17 -3.40
N VAL A 78 6.56 10.33 -2.76
CA VAL A 78 7.00 9.39 -1.72
C VAL A 78 8.07 8.45 -2.27
N LEU A 79 7.84 7.85 -3.44
CA LEU A 79 8.84 6.99 -4.09
C LEU A 79 10.14 7.74 -4.39
N GLN A 80 10.05 9.02 -4.77
CA GLN A 80 11.23 9.85 -4.98
C GLN A 80 12.01 10.09 -3.67
N GLN A 81 11.33 10.39 -2.57
CA GLN A 81 11.96 10.59 -1.25
C GLN A 81 12.61 9.31 -0.72
N LEU A 82 12.00 8.16 -0.98
CA LEU A 82 12.55 6.84 -0.66
C LEU A 82 13.71 6.41 -1.59
N GLY A 83 14.14 7.28 -2.51
CA GLY A 83 15.31 7.05 -3.37
C GLY A 83 15.05 6.18 -4.60
N PHE A 84 13.80 5.91 -4.98
CA PHE A 84 13.51 5.18 -6.22
C PHE A 84 13.92 6.01 -7.42
N GLY A 85 14.77 5.46 -8.29
CA GLY A 85 15.22 6.16 -9.51
C GLY A 85 14.08 6.48 -10.49
N GLN A 86 14.30 7.47 -11.37
CA GLN A 86 13.30 7.96 -12.33
C GLN A 86 12.64 6.83 -13.13
N ARG A 87 13.46 5.90 -13.65
CA ARG A 87 12.96 4.75 -14.43
C ARG A 87 11.93 3.90 -13.70
N TRP A 88 12.12 3.70 -12.39
CA TRP A 88 11.18 2.94 -11.57
C TRP A 88 9.87 3.71 -11.40
N ARG A 89 9.96 5.01 -11.13
CA ARG A 89 8.79 5.90 -11.02
C ARG A 89 8.02 5.96 -12.33
N ASP A 90 8.71 6.01 -13.47
CA ASP A 90 8.09 5.99 -14.80
C ASP A 90 7.31 4.69 -15.03
N TRP A 91 7.88 3.53 -14.67
CA TRP A 91 7.19 2.24 -14.78
C TRP A 91 5.93 2.17 -13.91
N ILE A 92 5.99 2.70 -12.69
CA ILE A 92 4.81 2.80 -11.82
C ILE A 92 3.77 3.74 -12.45
N CYS A 93 4.19 4.93 -12.88
CA CYS A 93 3.32 5.91 -13.55
C CYS A 93 2.61 5.30 -14.77
N MET A 94 3.33 4.61 -15.65
CA MET A 94 2.74 3.93 -16.82
C MET A 94 1.73 2.85 -16.42
N THR A 95 1.99 2.10 -15.35
CA THR A 95 1.07 1.07 -14.85
C THR A 95 -0.22 1.70 -14.30
N LEU A 96 -0.10 2.84 -13.63
CA LEU A 96 -1.24 3.59 -13.09
C LEU A 96 -2.04 4.27 -14.20
N ALA A 97 -1.38 5.04 -15.07
CA ALA A 97 -2.02 5.83 -16.13
C ALA A 97 -2.73 4.97 -17.18
N SER A 98 -2.31 3.72 -17.38
CA SER A 98 -2.98 2.78 -18.29
C SER A 98 -4.22 2.09 -17.67
N SER A 99 -4.52 2.36 -16.39
CA SER A 99 -5.64 1.73 -15.69
C SER A 99 -6.99 2.34 -16.09
N SER A 100 -7.93 1.47 -16.42
CA SER A 100 -9.32 1.82 -16.73
C SER A 100 -10.27 0.75 -16.19
N SER A 101 -11.52 1.15 -15.95
CA SER A 101 -12.60 0.27 -15.54
C SER A 101 -13.80 0.43 -16.47
N ARG A 102 -14.66 -0.60 -16.48
CA ARG A 102 -15.97 -0.59 -17.12
C ARG A 102 -17.00 -1.05 -16.11
N VAL A 103 -18.20 -0.49 -16.15
CA VAL A 103 -19.33 -1.01 -15.38
C VAL A 103 -19.92 -2.18 -16.16
N LEU A 104 -20.06 -3.33 -15.51
CA LEU A 104 -20.71 -4.50 -16.09
C LEU A 104 -22.19 -4.49 -15.69
N LEU A 105 -23.09 -4.34 -16.66
CA LEU A 105 -24.54 -4.36 -16.43
C LEU A 105 -25.13 -5.58 -17.12
N ASN A 106 -25.68 -6.52 -16.36
CA ASN A 106 -26.25 -7.77 -16.87
C ASN A 106 -25.28 -8.57 -17.78
N GLY A 107 -23.98 -8.52 -17.50
CA GLY A 107 -22.95 -9.19 -18.30
C GLY A 107 -22.43 -8.37 -19.50
N GLU A 108 -23.07 -7.24 -19.81
CA GLU A 108 -22.64 -6.36 -20.89
C GLU A 108 -21.71 -5.24 -20.36
N PRO A 109 -20.49 -5.12 -20.89
CA PRO A 109 -19.54 -4.11 -20.46
C PRO A 109 -19.92 -2.74 -21.06
N GLY A 110 -20.15 -1.76 -20.19
CA GLY A 110 -20.37 -0.37 -20.58
C GLY A 110 -19.10 0.33 -21.08
N THR A 111 -19.22 1.65 -21.28
CA THR A 111 -18.13 2.54 -21.71
C THR A 111 -16.98 2.56 -20.68
N PRO A 112 -15.71 2.51 -21.13
CA PRO A 112 -14.57 2.59 -20.22
C PRO A 112 -14.40 4.00 -19.65
N PHE A 113 -13.99 4.06 -18.40
CA PHE A 113 -13.51 5.27 -17.75
C PHE A 113 -12.10 5.05 -17.22
N VAL A 114 -11.25 6.07 -17.41
CA VAL A 114 -9.84 6.06 -17.00
C VAL A 114 -9.75 6.44 -15.52
N HIS A 115 -8.81 5.83 -14.80
CA HIS A 115 -8.57 6.17 -13.40
C HIS A 115 -7.74 7.45 -13.31
N GLY A 116 -7.99 8.28 -12.30
CA GLY A 116 -7.17 9.46 -12.00
C GLY A 116 -6.42 9.38 -10.65
N LYS A 117 -6.74 8.35 -9.87
CA LYS A 117 -6.14 8.05 -8.58
C LYS A 117 -6.44 6.61 -8.19
N GLY A 118 -5.79 6.15 -7.13
CA GLY A 118 -5.98 4.84 -6.54
C GLY A 118 -5.07 3.77 -7.12
N LEU A 119 -5.02 2.64 -6.42
CA LEU A 119 -4.22 1.48 -6.71
C LEU A 119 -5.14 0.31 -7.03
N ARG A 120 -4.79 -0.47 -8.05
CA ARG A 120 -5.63 -1.57 -8.51
C ARG A 120 -5.65 -2.71 -7.48
N GLN A 121 -6.81 -3.03 -6.94
CA GLN A 121 -6.99 -4.20 -6.09
C GLN A 121 -6.75 -5.50 -6.87
N GLY A 122 -6.03 -6.45 -6.25
CA GLY A 122 -5.62 -7.70 -6.88
C GLY A 122 -4.43 -7.58 -7.85
N ASP A 123 -3.82 -6.40 -7.97
CA ASP A 123 -2.55 -6.23 -8.67
C ASP A 123 -1.36 -6.50 -7.71
N PRO A 124 -0.34 -7.28 -8.12
CA PRO A 124 0.71 -7.73 -7.21
C PRO A 124 1.51 -6.64 -6.50
N VAL A 125 1.75 -5.49 -7.15
CA VAL A 125 2.57 -4.41 -6.58
C VAL A 125 1.75 -3.43 -5.73
N SER A 126 0.43 -3.35 -5.96
CA SER A 126 -0.45 -2.39 -5.27
C SER A 126 -0.37 -2.43 -3.74
N PRO A 127 -0.39 -3.58 -3.05
CA PRO A 127 -0.28 -3.59 -1.59
C PRO A 127 1.04 -3.01 -1.08
N MET A 128 2.12 -3.17 -1.85
CA MET A 128 3.44 -2.67 -1.48
C MET A 128 3.54 -1.16 -1.68
N LEU A 129 2.97 -0.64 -2.78
CA LEU A 129 2.86 0.81 -2.99
C LEU A 129 1.98 1.47 -1.94
N PHE A 130 0.90 0.81 -1.53
CA PHE A 130 0.02 1.31 -0.48
C PHE A 130 0.75 1.46 0.86
N ILE A 131 1.53 0.46 1.27
CA ILE A 131 2.26 0.57 2.55
C ILE A 131 3.37 1.61 2.51
N LEU A 132 4.02 1.83 1.36
CA LEU A 132 4.98 2.92 1.21
C LEU A 132 4.29 4.28 1.30
N ALA A 133 3.08 4.39 0.76
CA ALA A 133 2.29 5.63 0.80
C ALA A 133 1.78 5.99 2.20
N ILE A 134 1.53 5.00 3.07
CA ILE A 134 1.03 5.21 4.44
C ILE A 134 2.14 5.29 5.50
N ASP A 135 3.36 4.85 5.15
CA ASP A 135 4.55 4.84 6.01
C ASP A 135 5.74 5.46 5.23
N PRO A 136 5.66 6.78 4.91
CA PRO A 136 6.64 7.48 4.07
C PRO A 136 7.98 7.73 4.76
#